data_AF-A0A1A0Y888-F1
#
_entry.id   AF-A0A1A0Y888-F1
#
_cell.length_a   1.000
_cell.length_b   1.000
_cell.length_c   1.000
_cell.angle_alpha   90.00
_cell.angle_beta   90.00
_cell.angle_gamma   90.00
#
_symmetry.space_group_name_H-M   'P 1'
#
loop_
_entity.id
_entity.type
_entity.pdbx_description
1 polymer ?
#
loop_
_entity_poly.entity_id
_entity_poly.type
_entity_poly.pdbx_seq_one_letter_code
_entity_poly.pdbx_strand_id
1 'polypeptide(L)'
;MSSGEMGRVGANPARKIAPMTSINGSSADDHATGAATPDVSPAQPTVGPPDIIGTPLSPTATRVMVLGAGELGKELIIAFQRLGVEVIAVDRYSGAPGQQVAHHAEVIDMTDGDALIGLVEKYSPAYVVPEIEAIATDALATIERRGLAEVIPTASAVMATMNREGIRRLADEELGLPTSPYLFAGSHDELTIAAEQVGYPCVVKPVMSSSGKGQTVVRGPEDIDKAWETATTGGRVAGERVIVEGFIEFDYEITLLTVRAIDPATGRLVTHFCAPIGHRQVNGDYVESWQPHEMSAFALGAATSIAARIATAMGDGNLGGRGIFGVELFVKGDDVYFSEVSPRPHDTGLVTMATQRLSEFEMHARAILGLPVDVTLASPGASAVIYGQLDEKGIGFEYVAQALALPETDIRLFGKPESFRRRRMGVVTATADDVATARERAVRAASIVTPVPGRPARRGVVVPLRAPGPPAPPKPPVGQRPQPAAQRPPSAQERPQAAGQRPPAAQQRPAAEQRPPAPEQRPAAGAQRPPVAGQRPQQPAPRPVRQPAPHSATPNGRPVTPGRSSN
;
A
#
# COMPACT_ATOMS: atom_id res chain seq x y z
N MET A 1 19.11 -1.24 77.78
CA MET A 1 18.29 -2.46 77.98
C MET A 1 18.06 -3.00 76.56
N SER A 2 18.83 -3.98 76.04
CA SER A 2 19.07 -5.36 76.50
C SER A 2 17.82 -6.23 76.27
N SER A 3 17.86 -7.40 75.61
CA SER A 3 18.93 -8.17 74.92
C SER A 3 18.24 -9.20 73.97
N GLY A 4 18.84 -9.73 72.89
CA GLY A 4 19.76 -10.90 72.84
C GLY A 4 18.98 -12.24 72.89
N GLU A 5 19.31 -13.38 72.25
CA GLU A 5 20.34 -13.89 71.30
C GLU A 5 19.66 -15.04 70.48
N MET A 6 20.05 -15.58 69.31
CA MET A 6 21.30 -15.88 68.56
C MET A 6 21.89 -17.30 68.75
N GLY A 7 21.95 -18.09 67.66
CA GLY A 7 22.80 -19.29 67.46
C GLY A 7 22.12 -20.68 67.56
N ARG A 8 22.72 -21.79 67.09
CA ARG A 8 23.84 -22.05 66.14
C ARG A 8 23.95 -23.58 65.84
N VAL A 9 24.47 -23.97 64.66
CA VAL A 9 25.28 -25.20 64.29
C VAL A 9 24.90 -26.59 64.91
N GLY A 10 24.89 -27.74 64.22
CA GLY A 10 25.28 -28.16 62.86
C GLY A 10 25.81 -29.62 62.83
N ALA A 11 26.57 -29.99 61.79
CA ALA A 11 27.35 -31.24 61.60
C ALA A 11 26.71 -32.46 60.87
N ASN A 12 27.60 -33.28 60.30
CA ASN A 12 27.43 -34.36 59.30
C ASN A 12 27.79 -35.73 59.95
N PRO A 13 27.53 -36.93 59.36
CA PRO A 13 28.41 -37.45 58.30
C PRO A 13 27.75 -38.34 57.22
N ALA A 14 28.45 -38.53 56.10
CA ALA A 14 28.06 -39.39 54.98
C ALA A 14 28.71 -40.80 55.03
N ARG A 15 28.26 -41.73 54.18
CA ARG A 15 29.07 -42.87 53.71
C ARG A 15 28.75 -43.27 52.27
N LYS A 16 29.81 -43.52 51.48
CA LYS A 16 29.78 -44.23 50.19
C LYS A 16 29.78 -45.75 50.43
N ILE A 17 29.46 -46.55 49.41
CA ILE A 17 30.30 -47.63 48.83
C ILE A 17 29.54 -48.36 47.71
N ALA A 18 30.26 -48.77 46.66
CA ALA A 18 29.87 -49.81 45.69
C ALA A 18 31.04 -50.81 45.60
N PRO A 19 30.82 -52.08 45.20
CA PRO A 19 31.36 -52.49 43.89
C PRO A 19 30.68 -53.69 43.15
N MET A 20 30.82 -53.66 41.81
CA MET A 20 31.20 -54.75 40.88
C MET A 20 30.61 -56.20 40.93
N THR A 21 29.95 -56.58 39.82
CA THR A 21 30.06 -57.88 39.05
C THR A 21 29.56 -59.19 39.73
N SER A 22 29.28 -60.34 39.07
CA SER A 22 29.71 -60.87 37.75
C SER A 22 28.88 -62.06 37.15
N ILE A 23 28.69 -62.09 35.81
CA ILE A 23 28.50 -63.22 34.83
C ILE A 23 27.31 -64.25 34.84
N ASN A 24 27.02 -64.74 33.62
CA ASN A 24 26.30 -65.95 33.12
C ASN A 24 24.75 -65.92 33.00
N GLY A 25 24.13 -66.31 31.86
CA GLY A 25 24.68 -66.62 30.52
C GLY A 25 23.70 -67.34 29.54
N SER A 26 24.01 -67.35 28.23
CA SER A 26 23.28 -68.01 27.10
C SER A 26 21.89 -67.44 26.71
N SER A 27 21.43 -67.45 25.45
CA SER A 27 22.00 -67.97 24.18
C SER A 27 21.35 -67.33 22.92
N ALA A 28 22.05 -67.41 21.78
CA ALA A 28 21.57 -67.37 20.38
C ALA A 28 20.99 -66.05 19.79
N ASP A 29 21.82 -65.41 18.96
CA ASP A 29 21.58 -64.96 17.58
C ASP A 29 20.17 -64.53 17.11
N ASP A 30 20.07 -63.28 16.61
CA ASP A 30 19.80 -63.07 15.18
C ASP A 30 20.35 -61.71 14.67
N HIS A 31 20.70 -61.61 13.39
CA HIS A 31 21.42 -60.45 12.81
C HIS A 31 20.64 -59.81 11.64
N ALA A 32 19.89 -58.72 11.89
CA ALA A 32 19.30 -57.90 10.83
C ALA A 32 19.23 -56.40 11.18
N THR A 33 20.07 -55.63 10.49
CA THR A 33 20.06 -54.16 10.31
C THR A 33 18.87 -53.37 10.89
N GLY A 34 19.11 -52.64 11.97
CA GLY A 34 18.20 -51.58 12.41
C GLY A 34 18.24 -50.40 11.43
N ALA A 35 17.12 -50.13 10.75
CA ALA A 35 16.96 -48.90 9.97
C ALA A 35 16.81 -47.72 10.94
N ALA A 36 17.83 -46.86 11.01
CA ALA A 36 17.74 -45.63 11.78
C ALA A 36 16.61 -44.75 11.23
N THR A 37 15.71 -44.30 12.10
CA THR A 37 14.74 -43.26 11.79
C THR A 37 15.47 -42.00 11.32
N PRO A 38 14.97 -41.26 10.32
CA PRO A 38 15.58 -39.99 9.92
C PRO A 38 15.62 -39.03 11.12
N ASP A 39 16.78 -38.45 11.35
CA ASP A 39 17.02 -37.45 12.39
C ASP A 39 16.19 -36.18 12.08
N VAL A 40 15.22 -35.86 12.95
CA VAL A 40 14.34 -34.70 12.78
C VAL A 40 15.05 -33.47 13.37
N SER A 41 15.94 -32.88 12.57
CA SER A 41 16.80 -31.77 12.97
C SER A 41 16.87 -30.67 11.90
N PRO A 42 16.62 -29.39 12.26
CA PRO A 42 15.66 -28.89 13.25
C PRO A 42 14.32 -28.52 12.58
N ALA A 43 13.35 -28.01 13.35
CA ALA A 43 12.27 -27.24 12.75
C ALA A 43 12.86 -26.01 12.03
N GLN A 44 12.49 -25.76 10.77
CA GLN A 44 12.85 -24.52 10.09
C GLN A 44 12.26 -23.31 10.83
N PRO A 45 12.93 -22.15 10.82
CA PRO A 45 12.38 -20.94 11.42
C PRO A 45 11.06 -20.58 10.73
N THR A 46 9.98 -20.47 11.50
CA THR A 46 8.63 -20.10 11.02
C THR A 46 8.52 -18.63 10.60
N VAL A 47 9.60 -17.86 10.75
CA VAL A 47 9.71 -16.42 10.46
C VAL A 47 11.06 -16.20 9.78
N GLY A 48 11.07 -15.72 8.55
CA GLY A 48 12.28 -15.40 7.80
C GLY A 48 12.13 -15.46 6.27
N PRO A 49 13.16 -15.00 5.54
CA PRO A 49 13.22 -15.15 4.09
C PRO A 49 13.47 -16.62 3.68
N PRO A 50 13.13 -17.02 2.44
CA PRO A 50 13.46 -18.35 1.95
C PRO A 50 14.95 -18.42 1.61
N ASP A 51 15.57 -19.60 1.75
CA ASP A 51 16.93 -19.86 1.27
C ASP A 51 16.99 -19.94 -0.26
N ILE A 52 15.92 -20.45 -0.88
CA ILE A 52 15.76 -20.58 -2.34
C ILE A 52 14.34 -20.11 -2.73
N ILE A 53 14.26 -19.24 -3.75
CA ILE A 53 12.98 -18.96 -4.43
C ILE A 53 12.76 -20.06 -5.47
N GLY A 54 11.79 -20.94 -5.22
CA GLY A 54 11.46 -22.07 -6.09
C GLY A 54 10.37 -21.75 -7.12
N THR A 55 10.39 -22.47 -8.24
CA THR A 55 9.56 -22.19 -9.42
C THR A 55 8.05 -22.42 -9.17
N PRO A 56 7.16 -21.51 -9.64
CA PRO A 56 5.72 -21.68 -9.47
C PRO A 56 5.15 -22.92 -10.17
N LEU A 57 4.02 -23.40 -9.66
CA LEU A 57 3.29 -24.59 -10.12
C LEU A 57 4.16 -25.87 -10.07
N SER A 58 5.13 -25.91 -9.15
CA SER A 58 6.05 -27.03 -8.96
C SER A 58 6.20 -27.40 -7.47
N PRO A 59 6.68 -28.61 -7.13
CA PRO A 59 6.84 -29.02 -5.72
C PRO A 59 7.78 -28.15 -4.88
N THR A 60 8.61 -27.29 -5.48
CA THR A 60 9.51 -26.37 -4.77
C THR A 60 8.96 -24.94 -4.65
N ALA A 61 7.77 -24.65 -5.17
CA ALA A 61 7.23 -23.30 -5.29
C ALA A 61 7.19 -22.52 -3.97
N THR A 62 7.89 -21.38 -3.92
CA THR A 62 7.71 -20.37 -2.88
C THR A 62 6.32 -19.74 -3.07
N ARG A 63 5.41 -20.01 -2.14
CA ARG A 63 3.99 -19.61 -2.23
C ARG A 63 3.66 -18.45 -1.30
N VAL A 64 2.97 -17.45 -1.81
CA VAL A 64 2.41 -16.31 -1.06
C VAL A 64 0.89 -16.30 -1.20
N MET A 65 0.18 -16.09 -0.09
CA MET A 65 -1.26 -15.83 -0.09
C MET A 65 -1.52 -14.36 0.20
N VAL A 66 -2.18 -13.65 -0.73
CA VAL A 66 -2.53 -12.23 -0.58
C VAL A 66 -4.01 -12.12 -0.23
N LEU A 67 -4.31 -11.57 0.96
CA LEU A 67 -5.66 -11.42 1.50
C LEU A 67 -6.19 -10.01 1.22
N GLY A 68 -7.01 -9.88 0.17
CA GLY A 68 -7.49 -8.61 -0.35
C GLY A 68 -6.89 -8.30 -1.73
N ALA A 69 -7.35 -8.99 -2.76
CA ALA A 69 -6.88 -8.83 -4.15
C ALA A 69 -7.34 -7.51 -4.84
N GLY A 70 -7.28 -6.38 -4.14
CA GLY A 70 -7.55 -5.03 -4.65
C GLY A 70 -6.45 -4.50 -5.58
N GLU A 71 -6.45 -3.18 -5.84
CA GLU A 71 -5.44 -2.56 -6.71
C GLU A 71 -4.01 -2.61 -6.16
N LEU A 72 -3.84 -2.47 -4.84
CA LEU A 72 -2.53 -2.54 -4.19
C LEU A 72 -2.00 -3.99 -4.26
N GLY A 73 -2.82 -4.94 -3.80
CA GLY A 73 -2.61 -6.37 -3.98
C GLY A 73 -2.32 -6.77 -5.44
N LYS A 74 -2.91 -6.13 -6.45
CA LYS A 74 -2.59 -6.40 -7.87
C LYS A 74 -1.14 -6.10 -8.21
N GLU A 75 -0.65 -4.90 -7.87
CA GLU A 75 0.73 -4.52 -8.16
C GLU A 75 1.72 -5.30 -7.27
N LEU A 76 1.33 -5.67 -6.03
CA LEU A 76 2.08 -6.59 -5.18
C LEU A 76 2.19 -8.01 -5.77
N ILE A 77 1.10 -8.57 -6.29
CA ILE A 77 1.10 -9.85 -6.99
C ILE A 77 2.00 -9.76 -8.24
N ILE A 78 1.97 -8.65 -8.98
CA ILE A 78 2.88 -8.41 -10.12
C ILE A 78 4.35 -8.34 -9.67
N ALA A 79 4.65 -7.72 -8.51
CA ALA A 79 6.00 -7.70 -7.95
C ALA A 79 6.49 -9.12 -7.55
N PHE A 80 5.63 -9.96 -6.97
CA PHE A 80 5.94 -11.36 -6.69
C PHE A 80 6.10 -12.20 -7.97
N GLN A 81 5.22 -12.03 -8.96
CA GLN A 81 5.31 -12.69 -10.28
C GLN A 81 6.65 -12.38 -10.97
N ARG A 82 7.13 -11.12 -10.91
CA ARG A 82 8.44 -10.70 -11.44
C ARG A 82 9.64 -11.41 -10.79
N LEU A 83 9.46 -11.95 -9.59
CA LEU A 83 10.48 -12.69 -8.83
C LEU A 83 10.32 -14.22 -8.94
N GLY A 84 9.33 -14.71 -9.69
CA GLY A 84 9.06 -16.15 -9.81
C GLY A 84 8.39 -16.77 -8.58
N VAL A 85 7.64 -15.99 -7.81
CA VAL A 85 6.88 -16.46 -6.65
C VAL A 85 5.48 -16.91 -7.08
N GLU A 86 5.00 -18.03 -6.54
CA GLU A 86 3.63 -18.50 -6.76
C GLU A 86 2.67 -17.74 -5.85
N VAL A 87 1.51 -17.32 -6.37
CA VAL A 87 0.62 -16.40 -5.63
C VAL A 87 -0.84 -16.84 -5.68
N ILE A 88 -1.45 -16.93 -4.50
CA ILE A 88 -2.87 -17.18 -4.26
C ILE A 88 -3.52 -15.84 -3.91
N ALA A 89 -4.43 -15.36 -4.74
CA ALA A 89 -5.14 -14.09 -4.54
C ALA A 89 -6.55 -14.32 -3.99
N VAL A 90 -6.79 -13.84 -2.77
CA VAL A 90 -8.04 -14.02 -2.04
C VAL A 90 -8.80 -12.69 -1.98
N ASP A 91 -10.10 -12.70 -2.27
CA ASP A 91 -11.00 -11.56 -2.02
C ASP A 91 -12.44 -12.06 -1.82
N ARG A 92 -13.33 -11.23 -1.29
CA ARG A 92 -14.75 -11.55 -1.06
C ARG A 92 -15.62 -11.53 -2.33
N TYR A 93 -15.01 -11.37 -3.50
CA TYR A 93 -15.69 -11.36 -4.79
C TYR A 93 -14.79 -11.88 -5.91
N SER A 94 -15.39 -12.50 -6.92
CA SER A 94 -14.68 -13.02 -8.09
C SER A 94 -14.32 -11.90 -9.08
N GLY A 95 -13.18 -12.06 -9.76
CA GLY A 95 -12.67 -11.10 -10.75
C GLY A 95 -11.99 -9.88 -10.13
N ALA A 96 -11.60 -9.95 -8.85
CA ALA A 96 -10.88 -8.88 -8.16
C ALA A 96 -9.55 -8.53 -8.89
N PRO A 97 -9.10 -7.27 -8.88
CA PRO A 97 -7.93 -6.81 -9.64
C PRO A 97 -6.69 -7.72 -9.57
N GLY A 98 -6.34 -8.25 -8.40
CA GLY A 98 -5.23 -9.16 -8.19
C GLY A 98 -5.46 -10.60 -8.66
N GLN A 99 -6.70 -11.10 -8.59
CA GLN A 99 -7.06 -12.43 -9.12
C GLN A 99 -6.82 -12.54 -10.64
N GLN A 100 -6.76 -11.41 -11.35
CA GLN A 100 -6.51 -11.33 -12.79
C GLN A 100 -5.03 -11.58 -13.16
N VAL A 101 -4.12 -11.61 -12.18
CA VAL A 101 -2.65 -11.72 -12.37
C VAL A 101 -2.00 -12.75 -11.43
N ALA A 102 -2.79 -13.46 -10.62
CA ALA A 102 -2.33 -14.49 -9.70
C ALA A 102 -2.24 -15.87 -10.38
N HIS A 103 -1.59 -16.83 -9.70
CA HIS A 103 -1.58 -18.23 -10.12
C HIS A 103 -2.90 -18.93 -9.74
N HIS A 104 -3.42 -18.61 -8.55
CA HIS A 104 -4.71 -19.09 -8.04
C HIS A 104 -5.57 -17.91 -7.60
N ALA A 105 -6.88 -18.04 -7.79
CA ALA A 105 -7.87 -17.02 -7.43
C ALA A 105 -8.95 -17.67 -6.56
N GLU A 106 -9.14 -17.14 -5.35
CA GLU A 106 -10.02 -17.74 -4.34
C GLU A 106 -11.00 -16.71 -3.78
N VAL A 107 -12.21 -17.19 -3.47
CA VAL A 107 -13.34 -16.34 -3.05
C VAL A 107 -13.96 -16.88 -1.77
N ILE A 108 -13.66 -16.22 -0.65
CA ILE A 108 -14.20 -16.51 0.69
C ILE A 108 -14.60 -15.20 1.37
N ASP A 109 -15.45 -15.28 2.39
CA ASP A 109 -15.48 -14.21 3.39
C ASP A 109 -14.20 -14.31 4.22
N MET A 110 -13.32 -13.31 4.15
CA MET A 110 -12.06 -13.32 4.90
C MET A 110 -12.26 -13.01 6.39
N THR A 111 -13.48 -12.67 6.83
CA THR A 111 -13.86 -12.59 8.25
C THR A 111 -14.32 -13.93 8.84
N ASP A 112 -14.51 -14.96 8.01
CA ASP A 112 -14.63 -16.35 8.45
C ASP A 112 -13.22 -16.93 8.71
N GLY A 113 -12.93 -17.18 9.99
CA GLY A 113 -11.64 -17.69 10.44
C GLY A 113 -11.36 -19.14 10.05
N ASP A 114 -12.39 -19.98 9.98
CA ASP A 114 -12.26 -21.40 9.62
C ASP A 114 -12.06 -21.54 8.11
N ALA A 115 -12.78 -20.75 7.31
CA ALA A 115 -12.56 -20.66 5.87
C ALA A 115 -11.15 -20.17 5.54
N LEU A 116 -10.64 -19.17 6.27
CA LEU A 116 -9.27 -18.66 6.10
C LEU A 116 -8.21 -19.71 6.48
N ILE A 117 -8.35 -20.38 7.63
CA ILE A 117 -7.41 -21.44 8.07
C ILE A 117 -7.42 -22.61 7.07
N GLY A 118 -8.60 -23.09 6.66
CA GLY A 118 -8.73 -24.16 5.69
C GLY A 118 -8.12 -23.82 4.32
N LEU A 119 -8.12 -22.54 3.93
CA LEU A 119 -7.45 -22.08 2.71
C LEU A 119 -5.92 -22.09 2.83
N VAL A 120 -5.38 -21.68 3.99
CA VAL A 120 -3.93 -21.77 4.27
C VAL A 120 -3.49 -23.23 4.33
N GLU A 121 -4.26 -24.11 4.96
CA GLU A 121 -3.96 -25.55 4.98
C GLU A 121 -3.98 -26.17 3.56
N LYS A 122 -5.00 -25.84 2.75
CA LYS A 122 -5.12 -26.27 1.33
C LYS A 122 -3.91 -25.87 0.48
N TYR A 123 -3.44 -24.63 0.61
CA TYR A 123 -2.41 -24.08 -0.27
C TYR A 123 -0.99 -24.12 0.29
N SER A 124 -0.81 -24.34 1.59
CA SER A 124 0.47 -24.34 2.31
C SER A 124 1.41 -23.19 1.87
N PRO A 125 0.96 -21.91 1.95
CA PRO A 125 1.80 -20.77 1.61
C PRO A 125 2.93 -20.60 2.63
N ALA A 126 4.09 -20.11 2.20
CA ALA A 126 5.15 -19.70 3.12
C ALA A 126 4.78 -18.38 3.81
N TYR A 127 4.07 -17.48 3.11
CA TYR A 127 3.69 -16.16 3.60
C TYR A 127 2.20 -15.87 3.41
N VAL A 128 1.57 -15.28 4.42
CA VAL A 128 0.22 -14.71 4.35
C VAL A 128 0.35 -13.19 4.48
N VAL A 129 -0.18 -12.44 3.49
CA VAL A 129 -0.01 -10.99 3.36
C VAL A 129 -1.38 -10.28 3.32
N PRO A 130 -1.82 -9.69 4.45
CA PRO A 130 -3.02 -8.84 4.53
C PRO A 130 -2.90 -7.52 3.78
N GLU A 131 -3.76 -7.31 2.79
CA GLU A 131 -3.86 -6.07 2.00
C GLU A 131 -5.07 -5.20 2.40
N ILE A 132 -5.92 -5.66 3.34
CA ILE A 132 -7.11 -4.94 3.83
C ILE A 132 -7.35 -5.14 5.33
N GLU A 133 -8.19 -4.30 5.92
CA GLU A 133 -8.52 -4.29 7.37
C GLU A 133 -9.65 -5.26 7.77
N ALA A 134 -10.28 -5.94 6.80
CA ALA A 134 -11.48 -6.76 7.02
C ALA A 134 -11.15 -8.26 6.88
N ILE A 135 -10.40 -8.78 7.86
CA ILE A 135 -9.89 -10.16 7.92
C ILE A 135 -10.03 -10.68 9.36
N ALA A 136 -10.26 -11.98 9.53
CA ALA A 136 -10.27 -12.66 10.82
C ALA A 136 -8.86 -12.66 11.48
N THR A 137 -8.60 -11.66 12.34
CA THR A 137 -7.31 -11.50 13.03
C THR A 137 -6.94 -12.69 13.91
N ASP A 138 -7.91 -13.28 14.60
CA ASP A 138 -7.67 -14.42 15.49
C ASP A 138 -7.26 -15.66 14.70
N ALA A 139 -7.71 -15.77 13.44
CA ALA A 139 -7.25 -16.79 12.50
C ALA A 139 -5.81 -16.52 12.03
N LEU A 140 -5.43 -15.27 11.74
CA LEU A 140 -4.03 -14.91 11.46
C LEU A 140 -3.10 -15.23 12.64
N ALA A 141 -3.49 -14.85 13.86
CA ALA A 141 -2.75 -15.20 15.06
C ALA A 141 -2.71 -16.74 15.28
N THR A 142 -3.73 -17.47 14.85
CA THR A 142 -3.76 -18.95 14.90
C THR A 142 -2.86 -19.59 13.84
N ILE A 143 -2.79 -19.01 12.63
CA ILE A 143 -1.86 -19.41 11.55
C ILE A 143 -0.41 -19.27 12.03
N GLU A 144 -0.07 -18.12 12.62
CA GLU A 144 1.26 -17.83 13.16
C GLU A 144 1.61 -18.78 14.33
N ARG A 145 0.73 -18.90 15.35
CA ARG A 145 0.94 -19.82 16.50
C ARG A 145 1.02 -21.30 16.12
N ARG A 146 0.38 -21.72 15.01
CA ARG A 146 0.46 -23.10 14.50
C ARG A 146 1.64 -23.31 13.53
N GLY A 147 2.38 -22.26 13.16
CA GLY A 147 3.47 -22.34 12.19
C GLY A 147 3.01 -22.71 10.78
N LEU A 148 1.76 -22.39 10.40
CA LEU A 148 1.20 -22.75 9.08
C LEU A 148 1.75 -21.87 7.94
N ALA A 149 2.08 -20.62 8.25
CA ALA A 149 2.71 -19.62 7.39
C ALA A 149 3.25 -18.45 8.23
N GLU A 150 4.22 -17.69 7.73
CA GLU A 150 4.56 -16.39 8.33
C GLU A 150 3.49 -15.35 7.96
N VAL A 151 2.89 -14.69 8.95
CA VAL A 151 1.97 -13.57 8.71
C VAL A 151 2.78 -12.29 8.59
N ILE A 152 2.64 -11.59 7.47
CA ILE A 152 3.36 -10.35 7.18
C ILE A 152 2.52 -9.14 7.65
N PRO A 153 3.13 -8.11 8.29
CA PRO A 153 4.51 -8.09 8.78
C PRO A 153 4.66 -8.86 10.12
N THR A 154 3.59 -8.93 10.92
CA THR A 154 3.28 -9.90 12.00
C THR A 154 1.76 -9.94 12.20
N ALA A 155 1.19 -11.00 12.77
CA ALA A 155 -0.23 -11.01 13.13
C ALA A 155 -0.56 -9.94 14.21
N SER A 156 0.38 -9.63 15.10
CA SER A 156 0.23 -8.57 16.12
C SER A 156 0.15 -7.17 15.53
N ALA A 157 0.94 -6.84 14.51
CA ALA A 157 0.88 -5.56 13.81
C ALA A 157 -0.46 -5.38 13.07
N VAL A 158 -0.97 -6.46 12.48
CA VAL A 158 -2.28 -6.48 11.80
C VAL A 158 -3.41 -6.29 12.81
N MET A 159 -3.38 -6.99 13.95
CA MET A 159 -4.34 -6.78 15.05
C MET A 159 -4.32 -5.33 15.57
N ALA A 160 -3.14 -4.78 15.83
CA ALA A 160 -3.00 -3.43 16.37
C ALA A 160 -3.56 -2.35 15.41
N THR A 161 -3.35 -2.50 14.11
CA THR A 161 -3.69 -1.48 13.10
C THR A 161 -5.12 -1.57 12.57
N MET A 162 -5.78 -2.73 12.64
CA MET A 162 -7.19 -2.86 12.26
C MET A 162 -8.15 -2.12 13.21
N ASN A 163 -7.74 -1.89 14.46
CA ASN A 163 -8.53 -1.21 15.48
C ASN A 163 -7.84 0.10 15.92
N ARG A 164 -8.51 1.24 15.73
CA ARG A 164 -7.99 2.58 16.10
C ARG A 164 -7.63 2.70 17.59
N GLU A 165 -8.28 1.96 18.48
CA GLU A 165 -7.90 1.93 19.89
C GLU A 165 -6.57 1.21 20.13
N GLY A 166 -6.30 0.10 19.42
CA GLY A 166 -5.04 -0.63 19.52
C GLY A 166 -3.85 0.23 19.06
N ILE A 167 -3.92 0.76 17.83
CA ILE A 167 -2.81 1.54 17.27
C ILE A 167 -2.60 2.88 17.98
N ARG A 168 -3.68 3.54 18.46
CA ARG A 168 -3.52 4.82 19.17
C ARG A 168 -2.88 4.63 20.55
N ARG A 169 -3.28 3.60 21.32
CA ARG A 169 -2.63 3.27 22.61
C ARG A 169 -1.17 2.84 22.43
N LEU A 170 -0.89 2.01 21.44
CA LEU A 170 0.50 1.64 21.09
C LEU A 170 1.36 2.88 20.76
N ALA A 171 0.82 3.82 19.97
CA ALA A 171 1.55 5.02 19.61
C ALA A 171 1.76 5.98 20.80
N ASP A 172 0.73 6.20 21.60
CA ASP A 172 0.70 7.25 22.63
C ASP A 172 1.12 6.73 24.02
N GLU A 173 0.46 5.69 24.53
CA GLU A 173 0.64 5.16 25.90
C GLU A 173 1.92 4.30 26.02
N GLU A 174 2.21 3.45 25.03
CA GLU A 174 3.39 2.57 25.06
C GLU A 174 4.64 3.24 24.47
N LEU A 175 4.50 3.96 23.35
CA LEU A 175 5.64 4.57 22.65
C LEU A 175 5.84 6.06 22.94
N GLY A 176 4.86 6.80 23.48
CA GLY A 176 5.02 8.25 23.68
C GLY A 176 5.38 8.98 22.38
N LEU A 177 4.65 8.68 21.30
CA LEU A 177 4.66 9.44 20.05
C LEU A 177 3.66 10.61 20.19
N PRO A 178 3.95 11.80 19.65
CA PRO A 178 2.95 12.86 19.60
C PRO A 178 1.75 12.40 18.76
N THR A 179 0.55 12.44 19.32
CA THR A 179 -0.71 12.13 18.61
C THR A 179 -1.71 13.28 18.78
N SER A 180 -2.83 13.26 18.07
CA SER A 180 -3.96 14.14 18.41
C SER A 180 -4.54 13.72 19.77
N PRO A 181 -4.87 14.65 20.70
CA PRO A 181 -5.54 14.31 21.96
C PRO A 181 -6.79 13.48 21.70
N TYR A 182 -7.02 12.42 22.46
CA TYR A 182 -8.10 11.48 22.16
C TYR A 182 -8.79 10.90 23.41
N LEU A 183 -10.05 10.51 23.22
CA LEU A 183 -10.82 9.68 24.14
C LEU A 183 -11.63 8.65 23.34
N PHE A 184 -12.14 7.62 24.02
CA PHE A 184 -13.04 6.63 23.43
C PHE A 184 -14.39 6.65 24.11
N ALA A 185 -15.45 6.40 23.35
CA ALA A 185 -16.82 6.35 23.83
C ALA A 185 -17.55 5.10 23.33
N GLY A 186 -18.21 4.37 24.23
CA GLY A 186 -19.11 3.25 23.95
C GLY A 186 -20.60 3.60 23.92
N SER A 187 -20.94 4.87 24.11
CA SER A 187 -22.32 5.38 24.12
C SER A 187 -22.40 6.84 23.66
N HIS A 188 -23.60 7.33 23.37
CA HIS A 188 -23.85 8.74 23.03
C HIS A 188 -23.54 9.68 24.20
N ASP A 189 -23.90 9.30 25.44
CA ASP A 189 -23.55 10.05 26.65
C ASP A 189 -22.02 10.14 26.82
N GLU A 190 -21.30 9.02 26.64
CA GLU A 190 -19.83 9.01 26.66
C GLU A 190 -19.23 9.84 25.52
N LEU A 191 -19.81 9.84 24.32
CA LEU A 191 -19.36 10.67 23.20
C LEU A 191 -19.49 12.16 23.53
N THR A 192 -20.62 12.55 24.13
CA THR A 192 -20.85 13.93 24.55
C THR A 192 -19.79 14.38 25.55
N ILE A 193 -19.56 13.60 26.60
CA ILE A 193 -18.54 13.85 27.62
C ILE A 193 -17.12 13.87 27.02
N ALA A 194 -16.82 12.94 26.11
CA ALA A 194 -15.52 12.85 25.46
C ALA A 194 -15.24 14.05 24.53
N ALA A 195 -16.24 14.51 23.78
CA ALA A 195 -16.11 15.68 22.91
C ALA A 195 -15.96 16.99 23.70
N GLU A 196 -16.63 17.13 24.85
CA GLU A 196 -16.43 18.27 25.76
C GLU A 196 -15.03 18.28 26.39
N GLN A 197 -14.46 17.12 26.73
CA GLN A 197 -13.11 17.01 27.31
C GLN A 197 -11.98 17.16 26.28
N VAL A 198 -12.16 16.64 25.07
CA VAL A 198 -11.21 16.82 23.95
C VAL A 198 -11.26 18.26 23.40
N GLY A 199 -12.42 18.91 23.49
CA GLY A 199 -12.67 20.26 22.98
C GLY A 199 -13.05 20.29 21.51
N TYR A 200 -13.62 21.41 21.07
CA TYR A 200 -14.09 21.61 19.70
C TYR A 200 -13.16 22.53 18.90
N PRO A 201 -12.94 22.28 17.59
CA PRO A 201 -13.46 21.15 16.83
C PRO A 201 -12.73 19.83 17.13
N CYS A 202 -13.45 18.72 17.00
CA CYS A 202 -12.93 17.36 17.12
C CYS A 202 -13.39 16.46 15.95
N VAL A 203 -12.87 15.25 15.87
CA VAL A 203 -13.17 14.27 14.83
C VAL A 203 -13.60 12.96 15.49
N VAL A 204 -14.84 12.56 15.27
CA VAL A 204 -15.39 11.28 15.71
C VAL A 204 -15.17 10.25 14.61
N LYS A 205 -14.61 9.08 14.93
CA LYS A 205 -14.38 7.97 13.98
C LYS A 205 -14.80 6.63 14.61
N PRO A 206 -15.43 5.69 13.87
CA PRO A 206 -15.63 4.32 14.37
C PRO A 206 -14.28 3.62 14.56
N VAL A 207 -14.06 2.87 15.65
CA VAL A 207 -12.73 2.27 15.89
C VAL A 207 -12.34 1.21 14.85
N MET A 208 -13.32 0.57 14.19
CA MET A 208 -13.13 -0.36 13.06
C MET A 208 -13.57 0.31 11.74
N SER A 209 -12.74 1.23 11.21
CA SER A 209 -13.06 1.99 9.99
C SER A 209 -11.83 2.35 9.14
N SER A 210 -12.02 2.43 7.82
CA SER A 210 -10.99 2.86 6.87
C SER A 210 -11.60 3.65 5.70
N SER A 211 -10.78 4.46 5.02
CA SER A 211 -11.18 5.45 4.01
C SER A 211 -12.25 6.44 4.52
N GLY A 212 -12.05 6.94 5.75
CA GLY A 212 -12.91 7.96 6.39
C GLY A 212 -14.39 7.59 6.58
N LYS A 213 -14.78 6.33 6.41
CA LYS A 213 -16.19 5.92 6.55
C LYS A 213 -16.66 6.01 7.99
N GLY A 214 -17.81 6.66 8.18
CA GLY A 214 -18.36 6.96 9.49
C GLY A 214 -17.71 8.14 10.22
N GLN A 215 -16.69 8.80 9.64
CA GLN A 215 -16.04 9.92 10.31
C GLN A 215 -16.85 11.22 10.22
N THR A 216 -16.89 11.99 11.32
CA THR A 216 -17.52 13.30 11.37
C THR A 216 -16.60 14.31 12.06
N VAL A 217 -16.37 15.47 11.42
CA VAL A 217 -15.73 16.62 12.08
C VAL A 217 -16.82 17.41 12.80
N VAL A 218 -16.78 17.43 14.12
CA VAL A 218 -17.76 18.01 15.05
C VAL A 218 -17.28 19.41 15.47
N ARG A 219 -18.09 20.45 15.24
CA ARG A 219 -17.72 21.86 15.53
C ARG A 219 -18.29 22.40 16.84
N GLY A 220 -19.29 21.73 17.39
CA GLY A 220 -19.94 22.05 18.64
C GLY A 220 -20.88 20.92 19.05
N PRO A 221 -21.54 21.02 20.22
CA PRO A 221 -22.46 20.01 20.72
C PRO A 221 -23.60 19.65 19.74
N GLU A 222 -23.98 20.57 18.85
CA GLU A 222 -25.03 20.36 17.84
C GLU A 222 -24.69 19.35 16.73
N ASP A 223 -23.40 19.01 16.55
CA ASP A 223 -22.95 17.98 15.60
C ASP A 223 -22.97 16.56 16.23
N ILE A 224 -23.15 16.41 17.54
CA ILE A 224 -22.94 15.14 18.29
C ILE A 224 -23.92 14.03 17.89
N ASP A 225 -25.23 14.29 17.88
CA ASP A 225 -26.25 13.29 17.51
C ASP A 225 -25.95 12.64 16.15
N LYS A 226 -25.63 13.51 15.19
CA LYS A 226 -25.29 13.14 13.82
C LYS A 226 -23.95 12.43 13.74
N ALA A 227 -22.97 12.81 14.55
CA ALA A 227 -21.69 12.11 14.62
C ALA A 227 -21.84 10.69 15.16
N TRP A 228 -22.68 10.49 16.19
CA TRP A 228 -23.01 9.16 16.71
C TRP A 228 -23.73 8.30 15.68
N GLU A 229 -24.79 8.82 15.04
CA GLU A 229 -25.50 8.13 13.96
C GLU A 229 -24.55 7.76 12.80
N THR A 230 -23.75 8.72 12.34
CA THR A 230 -22.81 8.54 11.22
C THR A 230 -21.74 7.49 11.54
N ALA A 231 -21.22 7.47 12.78
CA ALA A 231 -20.20 6.50 13.17
C ALA A 231 -20.77 5.09 13.37
N THR A 232 -21.88 4.95 14.07
CA THR A 232 -22.52 3.65 14.35
C THR A 232 -23.11 2.99 13.09
N THR A 233 -23.61 3.77 12.13
CA THR A 233 -24.11 3.25 10.84
C THR A 233 -23.05 3.16 9.74
N GLY A 234 -21.92 3.88 9.86
CA GLY A 234 -20.88 3.97 8.84
C GLY A 234 -19.77 2.91 8.91
N GLY A 235 -19.72 2.12 9.99
CA GLY A 235 -18.77 1.03 10.16
C GLY A 235 -18.98 -0.14 9.19
N ARG A 236 -17.93 -0.93 8.92
CA ARG A 236 -18.07 -2.20 8.15
C ARG A 236 -18.66 -3.33 9.01
N VAL A 237 -18.49 -3.21 10.33
CA VAL A 237 -19.14 -3.99 11.39
C VAL A 237 -19.88 -2.99 12.26
N ALA A 238 -21.00 -3.37 12.85
CA ALA A 238 -21.69 -2.56 13.87
C ALA A 238 -20.83 -2.51 15.14
N GLY A 239 -19.90 -1.55 15.18
CA GLY A 239 -19.02 -1.33 16.32
C GLY A 239 -19.66 -0.37 17.32
N GLU A 240 -19.83 -0.81 18.55
CA GLU A 240 -20.45 -0.03 19.64
C GLU A 240 -19.56 1.12 20.15
N ARG A 241 -18.35 1.29 19.60
CA ARG A 241 -17.30 2.16 20.14
C ARG A 241 -16.65 3.06 19.08
N VAL A 242 -16.44 4.32 19.46
CA VAL A 242 -15.81 5.37 18.64
C VAL A 242 -14.57 5.93 19.33
N ILE A 243 -13.65 6.49 18.54
CA ILE A 243 -12.61 7.41 19.00
C ILE A 243 -13.06 8.85 18.73
N VAL A 244 -12.74 9.76 19.65
CA VAL A 244 -12.92 11.20 19.53
C VAL A 244 -11.52 11.82 19.56
N GLU A 245 -11.08 12.43 18.46
CA GLU A 245 -9.75 13.01 18.31
C GLU A 245 -9.82 14.54 18.20
N GLY A 246 -8.95 15.27 18.90
CA GLY A 246 -8.82 16.72 18.77
C GLY A 246 -8.37 17.10 17.37
N PHE A 247 -9.00 18.12 16.77
CA PHE A 247 -8.70 18.51 15.40
C PHE A 247 -7.33 19.22 15.31
N ILE A 248 -6.36 18.56 14.69
CA ILE A 248 -5.06 19.19 14.40
C ILE A 248 -5.22 20.12 13.20
N GLU A 249 -5.10 21.42 13.45
CA GLU A 249 -4.88 22.43 12.41
C GLU A 249 -3.45 22.31 11.84
N PHE A 250 -3.22 21.32 10.97
CA PHE A 250 -1.94 21.10 10.30
C PHE A 250 -1.78 21.97 9.04
N ASP A 251 -0.53 22.24 8.65
CA ASP A 251 -0.19 22.88 7.39
C ASP A 251 -0.30 21.89 6.22
N TYR A 252 0.10 20.62 6.45
CA TYR A 252 0.01 19.54 5.48
C TYR A 252 -0.04 18.14 6.12
N GLU A 253 -0.51 17.18 5.33
CA GLU A 253 -0.54 15.73 5.62
C GLU A 253 0.47 14.99 4.72
N ILE A 254 1.16 13.99 5.28
CA ILE A 254 2.06 13.09 4.53
C ILE A 254 1.86 11.62 4.89
N THR A 255 2.19 10.76 3.93
CA THR A 255 2.55 9.37 4.17
C THR A 255 4.07 9.23 4.10
N LEU A 256 4.72 8.77 5.16
CA LEU A 256 6.15 8.42 5.15
C LEU A 256 6.30 6.91 4.97
N LEU A 257 6.37 6.46 3.71
CA LEU A 257 6.57 5.05 3.38
C LEU A 257 7.89 4.54 3.97
N THR A 258 7.75 3.63 4.92
CA THR A 258 8.83 3.13 5.78
C THR A 258 9.03 1.65 5.52
N VAL A 259 10.22 1.26 5.06
CA VAL A 259 10.53 -0.10 4.61
C VAL A 259 11.39 -0.80 5.67
N ARG A 260 10.89 -1.88 6.26
CA ARG A 260 11.69 -2.75 7.13
C ARG A 260 12.16 -3.96 6.33
N ALA A 261 13.46 -4.02 6.04
CA ALA A 261 14.08 -5.03 5.20
C ALA A 261 15.39 -5.55 5.83
N ILE A 262 15.85 -6.71 5.38
CA ILE A 262 17.13 -7.26 5.84
C ILE A 262 18.27 -6.58 5.08
N ASP A 263 19.21 -5.99 5.82
CA ASP A 263 20.47 -5.49 5.26
C ASP A 263 21.36 -6.68 4.85
N PRO A 264 21.71 -6.85 3.56
CA PRO A 264 22.54 -7.97 3.10
C PRO A 264 23.97 -7.93 3.63
N ALA A 265 24.46 -6.79 4.16
CA ALA A 265 25.80 -6.68 4.71
C ALA A 265 25.91 -7.14 6.18
N THR A 266 24.81 -7.07 6.95
CA THR A 266 24.78 -7.45 8.38
C THR A 266 23.83 -8.60 8.71
N GLY A 267 22.92 -8.96 7.80
CA GLY A 267 21.86 -9.96 8.04
C GLY A 267 20.78 -9.48 9.02
N ARG A 268 20.76 -8.19 9.38
CA ARG A 268 19.83 -7.63 10.37
C ARG A 268 18.67 -6.91 9.71
N LEU A 269 17.51 -6.95 10.36
CA LEU A 269 16.36 -6.14 9.99
C LEU A 269 16.64 -4.66 10.30
N VAL A 270 16.62 -3.82 9.26
CA VAL A 270 16.87 -2.38 9.30
C VAL A 270 15.68 -1.61 8.72
N THR A 271 15.60 -0.31 9.03
CA THR A 271 14.52 0.57 8.57
C THR A 271 15.04 1.60 7.57
N HIS A 272 14.44 1.64 6.39
CA HIS A 272 14.67 2.65 5.35
C HIS A 272 13.44 3.55 5.20
N PHE A 273 13.64 4.77 4.73
CA PHE A 273 12.57 5.76 4.55
C PHE A 273 12.59 6.25 3.10
N CYS A 274 11.42 6.24 2.48
CA CYS A 274 11.22 6.91 1.19
C CYS A 274 11.25 8.43 1.39
N ALA A 275 11.41 9.20 0.30
CA ALA A 275 11.14 10.63 0.38
C ALA A 275 9.65 10.85 0.77
N PRO A 276 9.30 11.85 1.60
CA PRO A 276 7.93 12.07 2.07
C PRO A 276 6.92 12.16 0.92
N ILE A 277 5.76 11.51 1.05
CA ILE A 277 4.68 11.58 0.06
C ILE A 277 3.59 12.49 0.60
N GLY A 278 3.44 13.66 -0.01
CA GLY A 278 2.31 14.55 0.24
C GLY A 278 1.04 14.01 -0.40
N HIS A 279 -0.11 14.29 0.20
CA HIS A 279 -1.40 13.92 -0.39
C HIS A 279 -2.49 14.94 -0.11
N ARG A 280 -3.65 14.68 -0.70
CA ARG A 280 -4.86 15.46 -0.47
C ARG A 280 -6.07 14.53 -0.36
N GLN A 281 -6.55 14.34 0.87
CA GLN A 281 -7.82 13.69 1.18
C GLN A 281 -9.01 14.55 0.74
N VAL A 282 -10.06 13.93 0.20
CA VAL A 282 -11.37 14.58 -0.06
C VAL A 282 -12.48 13.61 0.33
N ASN A 283 -13.20 13.89 1.41
CA ASN A 283 -14.25 13.03 1.98
C ASN A 283 -13.78 11.60 2.34
N GLY A 284 -12.53 11.45 2.80
CA GLY A 284 -11.98 10.15 3.24
C GLY A 284 -11.35 9.28 2.15
N ASP A 285 -11.41 9.69 0.88
CA ASP A 285 -10.61 9.12 -0.20
C ASP A 285 -9.45 10.08 -0.55
N TYR A 286 -8.22 9.57 -0.70
CA TYR A 286 -7.16 10.35 -1.35
C TYR A 286 -7.52 10.53 -2.83
N VAL A 287 -7.31 11.73 -3.36
CA VAL A 287 -7.56 12.04 -4.78
C VAL A 287 -6.28 12.32 -5.57
N GLU A 288 -5.21 12.66 -4.87
CA GLU A 288 -3.96 13.16 -5.41
C GLU A 288 -2.84 12.88 -4.39
N SER A 289 -1.66 12.46 -4.86
CA SER A 289 -0.44 12.35 -4.05
C SER A 289 0.78 12.80 -4.84
N TRP A 290 1.86 13.19 -4.16
CA TRP A 290 3.10 13.65 -4.80
C TRP A 290 4.34 13.37 -3.96
N GLN A 291 5.47 13.18 -4.63
CA GLN A 291 6.76 12.89 -4.02
C GLN A 291 7.87 13.67 -4.75
N PRO A 292 8.81 14.33 -4.05
CA PRO A 292 8.84 14.52 -2.59
C PRO A 292 7.84 15.60 -2.13
N HIS A 293 7.42 15.55 -0.87
CA HIS A 293 6.89 16.72 -0.16
C HIS A 293 8.06 17.52 0.45
N GLU A 294 8.00 18.85 0.38
CA GLU A 294 9.02 19.72 0.96
C GLU A 294 8.78 19.90 2.47
N MET A 295 9.78 19.62 3.29
CA MET A 295 9.70 19.68 4.75
C MET A 295 10.93 20.37 5.32
N SER A 296 10.80 20.94 6.52
CA SER A 296 11.97 21.37 7.28
C SER A 296 12.81 20.15 7.70
N ALA A 297 14.10 20.38 7.99
CA ALA A 297 14.97 19.32 8.51
C ALA A 297 14.52 18.80 9.90
N PHE A 298 13.85 19.63 10.70
CA PHE A 298 13.31 19.25 12.00
C PHE A 298 12.06 18.38 11.85
N ALA A 299 11.08 18.81 11.05
CA ALA A 299 9.88 18.04 10.74
C ALA A 299 10.23 16.70 10.10
N LEU A 300 11.15 16.66 9.13
CA LEU A 300 11.60 15.41 8.51
C LEU A 300 12.31 14.48 9.53
N GLY A 301 13.11 15.04 10.43
CA GLY A 301 13.74 14.27 11.52
C GLY A 301 12.72 13.69 12.50
N ALA A 302 11.73 14.48 12.91
CA ALA A 302 10.63 14.05 13.78
C ALA A 302 9.76 12.96 13.11
N ALA A 303 9.34 13.18 11.86
CA ALA A 303 8.61 12.21 11.06
C ALA A 303 9.37 10.88 10.91
N THR A 304 10.67 10.94 10.60
CA THR A 304 11.54 9.76 10.51
C THR A 304 11.64 9.02 11.85
N SER A 305 11.77 9.75 12.96
CA SER A 305 11.81 9.18 14.31
C SER A 305 10.51 8.47 14.69
N ILE A 306 9.36 9.12 14.44
CA ILE A 306 8.02 8.55 14.69
C ILE A 306 7.83 7.28 13.87
N ALA A 307 8.09 7.35 12.56
CA ALA A 307 7.95 6.24 11.64
C ALA A 307 8.89 5.06 11.98
N ALA A 308 10.14 5.35 12.37
CA ALA A 308 11.08 4.33 12.84
C ALA A 308 10.54 3.58 14.05
N ARG A 309 10.02 4.30 15.05
CA ARG A 309 9.55 3.72 16.33
C ARG A 309 8.31 2.86 16.12
N ILE A 310 7.28 3.37 15.43
CA ILE A 310 6.03 2.63 15.22
C ILE A 310 6.24 1.39 14.33
N ALA A 311 7.02 1.51 13.25
CA ALA A 311 7.34 0.36 12.40
C ALA A 311 8.20 -0.68 13.13
N THR A 312 9.09 -0.27 14.04
CA THR A 312 9.90 -1.21 14.86
C THR A 312 9.02 -2.01 15.82
N ALA A 313 8.06 -1.37 16.49
CA ALA A 313 7.11 -2.02 17.40
C ALA A 313 6.20 -3.06 16.71
N MET A 314 6.07 -2.98 15.39
CA MET A 314 5.32 -3.94 14.56
C MET A 314 6.15 -5.17 14.11
N GLY A 315 7.22 -5.50 14.84
CA GLY A 315 8.00 -6.72 14.63
C GLY A 315 8.18 -7.53 15.90
N ASP A 316 8.78 -8.72 15.77
CA ASP A 316 9.04 -9.66 16.88
C ASP A 316 10.35 -9.39 17.64
N GLY A 317 11.09 -8.36 17.23
CA GLY A 317 12.45 -8.05 17.71
C GLY A 317 13.58 -8.75 16.94
N ASN A 318 13.27 -9.68 16.03
CA ASN A 318 14.23 -10.44 15.22
C ASN A 318 14.09 -10.13 13.72
N LEU A 319 13.37 -10.98 12.98
CA LEU A 319 13.12 -10.87 11.53
C LEU A 319 11.63 -10.64 11.20
N GLY A 320 10.72 -10.86 12.15
CA GLY A 320 9.32 -10.45 12.02
C GLY A 320 9.20 -8.93 12.02
N GLY A 321 8.18 -8.40 11.35
CA GLY A 321 8.07 -6.98 11.07
C GLY A 321 8.67 -6.56 9.72
N ARG A 322 9.01 -7.52 8.83
CA ARG A 322 9.46 -7.24 7.45
C ARG A 322 8.30 -6.72 6.60
N GLY A 323 8.53 -5.66 5.84
CA GLY A 323 7.54 -5.14 4.90
C GLY A 323 7.60 -3.63 4.70
N ILE A 324 6.46 -3.05 4.32
CA ILE A 324 6.24 -1.61 4.21
C ILE A 324 5.20 -1.18 5.22
N PHE A 325 5.42 0.01 5.77
CA PHE A 325 4.53 0.70 6.67
C PHE A 325 4.21 2.07 6.06
N GLY A 326 2.95 2.28 5.67
CA GLY A 326 2.43 3.59 5.29
C GLY A 326 2.07 4.38 6.54
N VAL A 327 3.04 5.13 7.08
CA VAL A 327 2.87 5.93 8.30
C VAL A 327 2.26 7.28 7.94
N GLU A 328 1.03 7.55 8.37
CA GLU A 328 0.32 8.82 8.11
C GLU A 328 0.59 9.83 9.24
N LEU A 329 1.02 11.03 8.86
CA LEU A 329 1.49 12.08 9.76
C LEU A 329 0.86 13.43 9.40
N PHE A 330 0.46 14.19 10.42
CA PHE A 330 0.08 15.60 10.31
C PHE A 330 1.24 16.49 10.74
N VAL A 331 1.50 17.59 10.03
CA VAL A 331 2.63 18.48 10.30
C VAL A 331 2.17 19.92 10.47
N LYS A 332 2.62 20.59 11.54
CA LYS A 332 2.39 22.01 11.82
C LYS A 332 3.72 22.70 12.13
N GLY A 333 4.26 23.46 11.17
CA GLY A 333 5.63 23.97 11.24
C GLY A 333 6.65 22.85 11.36
N ASP A 334 7.29 22.74 12.52
CA ASP A 334 8.24 21.68 12.87
C ASP A 334 7.62 20.54 13.72
N ASP A 335 6.40 20.73 14.25
CA ASP A 335 5.70 19.73 15.05
C ASP A 335 5.05 18.67 14.15
N VAL A 336 5.25 17.39 14.50
CA VAL A 336 4.75 16.24 13.74
C VAL A 336 3.95 15.30 14.63
N TYR A 337 2.71 15.02 14.23
CA TYR A 337 1.77 14.17 14.95
C TYR A 337 1.49 12.89 14.16
N PHE A 338 1.54 11.75 14.85
CA PHE A 338 1.11 10.46 14.32
C PHE A 338 -0.42 10.38 14.23
N SER A 339 -0.94 10.06 13.04
CA SER A 339 -2.37 9.83 12.80
C SER A 339 -2.71 8.34 12.93
N GLU A 340 -2.20 7.54 11.99
CA GLU A 340 -2.36 6.09 11.90
C GLU A 340 -1.24 5.47 11.03
N VAL A 341 -1.21 4.14 10.87
CA VAL A 341 -0.28 3.45 9.97
C VAL A 341 -0.91 2.22 9.35
N SER A 342 -0.75 2.07 8.03
CA SER A 342 -1.04 0.81 7.33
C SER A 342 0.19 -0.11 7.36
N PRO A 343 0.12 -1.36 7.85
CA PRO A 343 1.25 -2.31 7.92
C PRO A 343 1.51 -3.01 6.57
N ARG A 344 1.26 -2.30 5.47
CA ARG A 344 1.20 -2.76 4.08
C ARG A 344 1.45 -1.57 3.14
N PRO A 345 1.63 -1.78 1.82
CA PRO A 345 1.53 -0.72 0.81
C PRO A 345 0.33 0.22 1.04
N HIS A 346 0.49 1.50 0.71
CA HIS A 346 -0.49 2.55 0.97
C HIS A 346 -0.94 3.22 -0.32
N ASP A 347 -2.21 3.59 -0.44
CA ASP A 347 -2.71 4.01 -1.76
C ASP A 347 -2.23 5.39 -2.22
N THR A 348 -1.85 6.28 -1.29
CA THR A 348 -1.05 7.48 -1.60
C THR A 348 0.31 7.13 -2.21
N GLY A 349 0.86 5.96 -1.86
CA GLY A 349 2.14 5.38 -2.32
C GLY A 349 2.15 4.95 -3.79
N LEU A 350 1.00 4.89 -4.47
CA LEU A 350 0.89 4.58 -5.90
C LEU A 350 1.74 5.50 -6.79
N VAL A 351 2.11 6.70 -6.32
CA VAL A 351 3.08 7.59 -6.97
C VAL A 351 4.47 6.96 -7.16
N THR A 352 4.89 6.06 -6.25
CA THR A 352 6.20 5.37 -6.31
C THR A 352 6.38 4.50 -7.56
N MET A 353 5.30 4.14 -8.25
CA MET A 353 5.36 3.48 -9.57
C MET A 353 5.99 4.34 -10.67
N ALA A 354 6.15 5.64 -10.45
CA ALA A 354 6.82 6.57 -11.37
C ALA A 354 7.99 7.31 -10.72
N THR A 355 7.93 7.62 -9.42
CA THR A 355 8.94 8.45 -8.74
C THR A 355 10.15 7.70 -8.19
N GLN A 356 10.10 6.37 -8.03
CA GLN A 356 11.17 5.59 -7.41
C GLN A 356 11.75 4.50 -8.31
N ARG A 357 13.00 4.10 -8.04
CA ARG A 357 13.66 2.98 -8.75
C ARG A 357 13.09 1.60 -8.37
N LEU A 358 12.36 1.51 -7.26
CA LEU A 358 11.48 0.41 -6.88
C LEU A 358 10.18 1.03 -6.38
N SER A 359 9.05 0.55 -6.90
CA SER A 359 7.74 0.86 -6.34
C SER A 359 7.60 0.29 -4.93
N GLU A 360 6.64 0.80 -4.15
CA GLU A 360 6.32 0.24 -2.82
C GLU A 360 6.04 -1.26 -2.88
N PHE A 361 5.34 -1.73 -3.91
CA PHE A 361 5.01 -3.14 -4.12
C PHE A 361 6.27 -4.01 -4.30
N GLU A 362 7.24 -3.51 -5.05
CA GLU A 362 8.52 -4.21 -5.28
C GLU A 362 9.42 -4.17 -4.04
N MET A 363 9.43 -3.07 -3.29
CA MET A 363 10.12 -2.99 -2.01
C MET A 363 9.48 -3.89 -0.95
N HIS A 364 8.14 -3.99 -0.90
CA HIS A 364 7.41 -4.85 0.02
C HIS A 364 7.67 -6.34 -0.28
N ALA A 365 7.49 -6.76 -1.54
CA ALA A 365 7.78 -8.13 -1.96
C ALA A 365 9.25 -8.53 -1.68
N ARG A 366 10.21 -7.62 -1.93
CA ARG A 366 11.62 -7.82 -1.59
C ARG A 366 11.85 -7.95 -0.08
N ALA A 367 11.28 -7.05 0.72
CA ALA A 367 11.44 -7.08 2.18
C ALA A 367 10.93 -8.39 2.80
N ILE A 368 9.78 -8.88 2.36
CA ILE A 368 9.21 -10.18 2.77
C ILE A 368 10.19 -11.32 2.47
N LEU A 369 10.69 -11.37 1.24
CA LEU A 369 11.66 -12.36 0.74
C LEU A 369 13.11 -12.11 1.21
N GLY A 370 13.37 -11.13 2.07
CA GLY A 370 14.71 -10.76 2.55
C GLY A 370 15.68 -10.26 1.47
N LEU A 371 15.17 -9.87 0.30
CA LEU A 371 15.95 -9.36 -0.80
C LEU A 371 16.30 -7.86 -0.61
N PRO A 372 17.45 -7.38 -1.11
CA PRO A 372 17.84 -5.98 -0.97
C PRO A 372 16.81 -5.00 -1.57
N VAL A 373 16.37 -4.06 -0.74
CA VAL A 373 15.50 -2.93 -1.11
C VAL A 373 16.30 -1.68 -1.47
N ASP A 374 15.64 -0.67 -2.01
CA ASP A 374 16.23 0.59 -2.44
C ASP A 374 15.14 1.66 -2.49
N VAL A 375 15.30 2.70 -1.67
CA VAL A 375 14.36 3.82 -1.49
C VAL A 375 14.72 5.04 -2.36
N THR A 376 15.61 4.89 -3.34
CA THR A 376 16.05 6.00 -4.19
C THR A 376 14.90 6.60 -5.01
N LEU A 377 14.58 7.85 -4.69
CA LEU A 377 13.79 8.76 -5.53
C LEU A 377 14.54 8.98 -6.85
N ALA A 378 13.89 8.61 -7.96
CA ALA A 378 14.42 8.72 -9.31
C ALA A 378 14.02 10.04 -10.00
N SER A 379 12.83 10.57 -9.70
CA SER A 379 12.30 11.82 -10.27
C SER A 379 11.17 12.38 -9.40
N PRO A 380 10.97 13.72 -9.33
CA PRO A 380 9.75 14.32 -8.79
C PRO A 380 8.51 13.87 -9.57
N GLY A 381 7.41 13.59 -8.88
CA GLY A 381 6.20 13.11 -9.53
C GLY A 381 4.95 13.14 -8.68
N ALA A 382 3.82 12.83 -9.32
CA ALA A 382 2.49 12.84 -8.73
C ALA A 382 1.62 11.68 -9.21
N SER A 383 0.60 11.35 -8.42
CA SER A 383 -0.50 10.47 -8.81
C SER A 383 -1.85 11.20 -8.71
N ALA A 384 -2.81 10.83 -9.56
CA ALA A 384 -4.17 11.36 -9.55
C ALA A 384 -5.19 10.25 -9.87
N VAL A 385 -6.28 10.16 -9.11
CA VAL A 385 -7.23 9.04 -9.20
C VAL A 385 -8.20 9.16 -10.39
N ILE A 386 -8.49 8.02 -11.03
CA ILE A 386 -9.58 7.90 -12.01
C ILE A 386 -10.78 7.25 -11.31
N TYR A 387 -11.81 8.04 -11.03
CA TYR A 387 -13.07 7.52 -10.49
C TYR A 387 -13.96 6.92 -11.58
N GLY A 388 -14.76 5.92 -11.20
CA GLY A 388 -15.64 5.20 -12.11
C GLY A 388 -16.83 6.00 -12.66
N GLN A 389 -17.34 7.00 -11.92
CA GLN A 389 -18.42 7.94 -12.29
C GLN A 389 -19.80 7.34 -12.64
N LEU A 390 -19.85 6.06 -13.00
CA LEU A 390 -21.03 5.27 -13.35
C LEU A 390 -21.27 4.19 -12.30
N ASP A 391 -22.52 3.77 -12.16
CA ASP A 391 -22.96 2.71 -11.24
C ASP A 391 -23.31 1.46 -12.08
N GLU A 392 -22.29 0.86 -12.71
CA GLU A 392 -22.40 -0.12 -13.81
C GLU A 392 -21.34 -1.23 -13.76
N LYS A 393 -21.65 -2.41 -14.32
CA LYS A 393 -20.71 -3.52 -14.49
C LYS A 393 -19.98 -3.45 -15.84
N GLY A 394 -18.67 -3.74 -15.84
CA GLY A 394 -17.87 -3.84 -17.06
C GLY A 394 -17.71 -2.54 -17.86
N ILE A 395 -17.55 -1.40 -17.19
CA ILE A 395 -17.37 -0.09 -17.83
C ILE A 395 -16.16 -0.04 -18.78
N GLY A 396 -16.24 0.82 -19.79
CA GLY A 396 -15.13 1.18 -20.66
C GLY A 396 -14.46 2.51 -20.24
N PHE A 397 -13.32 2.81 -20.87
CA PHE A 397 -12.60 4.07 -20.69
C PHE A 397 -12.26 4.68 -22.05
N GLU A 398 -12.70 5.90 -22.31
CA GLU A 398 -12.37 6.68 -23.50
C GLU A 398 -11.26 7.68 -23.21
N TYR A 399 -10.62 8.17 -24.28
CA TYR A 399 -9.53 9.15 -24.29
C TYR A 399 -8.23 8.74 -23.58
N VAL A 400 -8.04 7.45 -23.25
CA VAL A 400 -6.80 6.91 -22.64
C VAL A 400 -5.55 7.27 -23.45
N ALA A 401 -5.61 7.22 -24.78
CA ALA A 401 -4.49 7.59 -25.66
C ALA A 401 -4.19 9.11 -25.67
N GLN A 402 -5.19 9.95 -25.41
CA GLN A 402 -5.04 11.40 -25.28
C GLN A 402 -4.42 11.77 -23.93
N ALA A 403 -4.73 11.01 -22.87
CA ALA A 403 -4.12 11.17 -21.55
C ALA A 403 -2.64 10.74 -21.56
N LEU A 404 -2.33 9.57 -22.15
CA LEU A 404 -0.96 9.07 -22.37
C LEU A 404 -0.13 9.91 -23.37
N ALA A 405 -0.73 10.93 -24.01
CA ALA A 405 -0.03 11.88 -24.87
C ALA A 405 0.45 13.14 -24.13
N LEU A 406 0.17 13.26 -22.83
CA LEU A 406 0.90 14.22 -21.98
C LEU A 406 2.32 13.68 -21.71
N PRO A 407 3.35 14.55 -21.63
CA PRO A 407 4.71 14.12 -21.31
C PRO A 407 4.78 13.33 -20.01
N GLU A 408 5.67 12.34 -19.97
CA GLU A 408 6.04 11.59 -18.75
C GLU A 408 4.85 10.99 -17.97
N THR A 409 3.75 10.69 -18.65
CA THR A 409 2.48 10.27 -18.04
C THR A 409 2.20 8.79 -18.32
N ASP A 410 1.81 8.04 -17.29
CA ASP A 410 1.44 6.63 -17.35
C ASP A 410 0.12 6.38 -16.59
N ILE A 411 -0.57 5.27 -16.88
CA ILE A 411 -1.91 4.97 -16.38
C ILE A 411 -2.02 3.51 -15.95
N ARG A 412 -2.62 3.27 -14.79
CA ARG A 412 -3.08 1.95 -14.34
C ARG A 412 -4.61 1.94 -14.29
N LEU A 413 -5.24 1.14 -15.15
CA LEU A 413 -6.66 0.81 -15.07
C LEU A 413 -6.78 -0.53 -14.34
N PHE A 414 -7.38 -0.54 -13.16
CA PHE A 414 -7.26 -1.68 -12.24
C PHE A 414 -8.03 -2.92 -12.69
N GLY A 415 -8.98 -2.77 -13.62
CA GLY A 415 -9.79 -3.88 -14.14
C GLY A 415 -10.90 -4.34 -13.18
N LYS A 416 -11.28 -3.50 -12.21
CA LYS A 416 -12.39 -3.79 -11.27
C LYS A 416 -13.68 -4.10 -12.07
N PRO A 417 -14.39 -5.22 -11.79
CA PRO A 417 -15.49 -5.70 -12.64
C PRO A 417 -16.76 -4.86 -12.55
N GLU A 418 -16.88 -4.00 -11.54
CA GLU A 418 -18.05 -3.17 -11.27
C GLU A 418 -17.60 -1.78 -10.81
N SER A 419 -18.27 -0.75 -11.31
CA SER A 419 -18.07 0.66 -11.01
C SER A 419 -19.16 1.16 -10.07
N PHE A 420 -18.78 2.11 -9.22
CA PHE A 420 -19.68 3.03 -8.52
C PHE A 420 -19.12 4.44 -8.71
N ARG A 421 -19.95 5.49 -8.60
CA ARG A 421 -19.54 6.90 -8.80
C ARG A 421 -18.17 7.29 -8.22
N ARG A 422 -17.92 6.94 -6.94
CA ARG A 422 -16.66 7.19 -6.22
C ARG A 422 -15.76 5.96 -6.08
N ARG A 423 -16.03 4.83 -6.74
CA ARG A 423 -15.07 3.72 -6.78
C ARG A 423 -13.86 4.20 -7.60
N ARG A 424 -12.67 4.19 -7.00
CA ARG A 424 -11.41 4.40 -7.72
C ARG A 424 -11.20 3.24 -8.69
N MET A 425 -11.22 3.49 -9.98
CA MET A 425 -11.14 2.47 -11.05
C MET A 425 -9.75 2.42 -11.73
N GLY A 426 -8.97 3.48 -11.55
CA GLY A 426 -7.56 3.53 -11.93
C GLY A 426 -6.83 4.69 -11.26
N VAL A 427 -5.56 4.85 -11.62
CA VAL A 427 -4.71 5.98 -11.23
C VAL A 427 -3.85 6.39 -12.43
N VAL A 428 -3.61 7.69 -12.57
CA VAL A 428 -2.60 8.26 -13.44
C VAL A 428 -1.38 8.59 -12.61
N THR A 429 -0.18 8.32 -13.11
CA THR A 429 1.07 8.85 -12.57
C THR A 429 1.76 9.74 -13.60
N ALA A 430 2.48 10.77 -13.14
CA ALA A 430 3.32 11.59 -14.01
C ALA A 430 4.59 12.08 -13.26
N THR A 431 5.71 12.18 -13.97
CA THR A 431 6.93 12.86 -13.50
C THR A 431 7.12 14.21 -14.19
N ALA A 432 8.03 15.03 -13.65
CA ALA A 432 8.55 16.25 -14.24
C ALA A 432 9.83 16.70 -13.51
N ASP A 433 10.47 17.79 -13.98
CA ASP A 433 11.58 18.44 -13.27
C ASP A 433 11.18 18.98 -11.88
N ASP A 434 9.88 19.24 -11.65
CA ASP A 434 9.33 19.75 -10.40
C ASP A 434 7.95 19.14 -10.04
N VAL A 435 7.64 19.18 -8.74
CA VAL A 435 6.41 18.60 -8.16
C VAL A 435 5.12 19.29 -8.65
N ALA A 436 5.12 20.61 -8.84
CA ALA A 436 3.91 21.33 -9.24
C ALA A 436 3.53 21.01 -10.69
N THR A 437 4.52 20.97 -11.59
CA THR A 437 4.35 20.52 -12.98
C THR A 437 3.89 19.07 -13.06
N ALA A 438 4.46 18.17 -12.26
CA ALA A 438 4.04 16.77 -12.22
C ALA A 438 2.58 16.61 -11.75
N ARG A 439 2.16 17.37 -10.72
CA ARG A 439 0.78 17.41 -10.23
C ARG A 439 -0.20 17.91 -11.29
N GLU A 440 0.13 18.98 -12.02
CA GLU A 440 -0.71 19.44 -13.14
C GLU A 440 -0.87 18.35 -14.20
N ARG A 441 0.23 17.71 -14.62
CA ARG A 441 0.22 16.62 -15.62
C ARG A 441 -0.68 15.46 -15.18
N ALA A 442 -0.49 14.94 -13.96
CA ALA A 442 -1.25 13.81 -13.43
C ALA A 442 -2.76 14.12 -13.35
N VAL A 443 -3.14 15.26 -12.76
CA VAL A 443 -4.54 15.69 -12.63
C VAL A 443 -5.17 15.94 -14.00
N ARG A 444 -4.43 16.57 -14.93
CA ARG A 444 -4.91 16.83 -16.30
C ARG A 444 -5.17 15.54 -17.06
N ALA A 445 -4.25 14.58 -17.05
CA ALA A 445 -4.46 13.27 -17.69
C ALA A 445 -5.59 12.46 -17.04
N ALA A 446 -5.71 12.48 -15.70
CA ALA A 446 -6.83 11.84 -15.01
C ALA A 446 -8.18 12.45 -15.43
N SER A 447 -8.25 13.77 -15.65
CA SER A 447 -9.46 14.44 -16.14
C SER A 447 -9.80 14.18 -17.62
N ILE A 448 -8.83 13.71 -18.42
CA ILE A 448 -9.05 13.36 -19.83
C ILE A 448 -9.72 11.98 -19.93
N VAL A 449 -9.29 11.01 -19.11
CA VAL A 449 -9.87 9.66 -19.15
C VAL A 449 -11.35 9.70 -18.74
N THR A 450 -12.22 9.30 -19.66
CA THR A 450 -13.68 9.34 -19.46
C THR A 450 -14.23 7.92 -19.28
N PRO A 451 -14.76 7.56 -18.10
CA PRO A 451 -15.53 6.33 -17.93
C PRO A 451 -16.79 6.35 -18.81
N VAL A 452 -17.09 5.23 -19.46
CA VAL A 452 -18.27 5.07 -20.32
C VAL A 452 -18.97 3.72 -20.09
N PRO A 453 -20.27 3.60 -20.41
CA PRO A 453 -20.97 2.32 -20.34
C PRO A 453 -20.28 1.20 -21.13
N GLY A 454 -20.33 -0.02 -20.60
CA GLY A 454 -19.67 -1.19 -21.18
C GLY A 454 -20.15 -1.50 -22.59
N ARG A 455 -19.24 -1.55 -23.58
CA ARG A 455 -19.57 -1.87 -24.98
C ARG A 455 -18.44 -2.64 -25.70
N PRO A 456 -18.76 -3.58 -26.62
CA PRO A 456 -17.76 -4.25 -27.43
C PRO A 456 -16.92 -3.26 -28.25
N ALA A 457 -15.59 -3.43 -28.21
CA ALA A 457 -14.65 -2.56 -28.90
C ALA A 457 -14.85 -2.61 -30.42
N ARG A 458 -15.10 -1.44 -31.03
CA ARG A 458 -15.16 -1.28 -32.50
C ARG A 458 -13.80 -0.82 -33.01
N ARG A 459 -13.28 -1.46 -34.06
CA ARG A 459 -12.06 -1.00 -34.75
C ARG A 459 -12.36 0.33 -35.46
N GLY A 460 -11.91 1.44 -34.87
CA GLY A 460 -11.99 2.76 -35.48
C GLY A 460 -10.83 3.04 -36.45
N VAL A 461 -10.93 4.14 -37.18
CA VAL A 461 -9.77 4.76 -37.86
C VAL A 461 -8.93 5.47 -36.80
N VAL A 462 -7.61 5.39 -36.90
CA VAL A 462 -6.70 6.15 -36.03
C VAL A 462 -6.85 7.64 -36.36
N VAL A 463 -7.57 8.37 -35.52
CA VAL A 463 -7.63 9.83 -35.58
C VAL A 463 -6.33 10.38 -34.99
N PRO A 464 -5.57 11.23 -35.72
CA PRO A 464 -4.37 11.85 -35.17
C PRO A 464 -4.67 12.60 -33.87
N LEU A 465 -3.86 12.35 -32.85
CA LEU A 465 -3.97 13.04 -31.56
C LEU A 465 -3.63 14.52 -31.79
N ARG A 466 -4.64 15.38 -31.84
CA ARG A 466 -4.44 16.83 -31.76
C ARG A 466 -3.79 17.13 -30.41
N ALA A 467 -2.82 18.05 -30.41
CA ALA A 467 -2.24 18.56 -29.18
C ALA A 467 -3.37 19.00 -28.22
N PRO A 468 -3.38 18.52 -26.97
CA PRO A 468 -4.48 18.79 -26.05
C PRO A 468 -4.54 20.28 -25.76
N GLY A 469 -5.69 20.88 -26.03
CA GLY A 469 -5.93 22.31 -25.79
C GLY A 469 -5.76 22.68 -24.31
N PRO A 470 -5.71 23.98 -23.99
CA PRO A 470 -5.72 24.44 -22.61
C PRO A 470 -6.93 23.85 -21.86
N PRO A 471 -6.81 23.57 -20.56
CA PRO A 471 -7.89 22.97 -19.78
C PRO A 471 -9.16 23.82 -19.87
N ALA A 472 -10.31 23.15 -20.00
CA ALA A 472 -11.59 23.85 -19.97
C ALA A 472 -11.77 24.54 -18.60
N PRO A 473 -12.26 25.80 -18.55
CA PRO A 473 -12.48 26.48 -17.29
C PRO A 473 -13.47 25.69 -16.41
N PRO A 474 -13.31 25.74 -15.07
CA PRO A 474 -14.20 25.03 -14.16
C PRO A 474 -15.66 25.43 -14.42
N LYS A 475 -16.55 24.43 -14.52
CA LYS A 475 -17.99 24.70 -14.66
C LYS A 475 -18.43 25.51 -13.44
N PRO A 476 -19.16 26.63 -13.62
CA PRO A 476 -19.67 27.41 -12.50
C PRO A 476 -20.57 26.53 -11.62
N PRO A 477 -20.62 26.78 -10.30
CA PRO A 477 -21.51 26.04 -9.41
C PRO A 477 -22.96 26.19 -9.89
N VAL A 478 -23.77 25.14 -9.68
CA VAL A 478 -25.18 25.11 -10.11
C VAL A 478 -26.00 26.01 -9.20
N GLY A 479 -25.95 27.32 -9.50
CA GLY A 479 -26.75 28.33 -8.82
C GLY A 479 -28.24 28.05 -8.97
N GLN A 480 -28.98 28.25 -7.89
CA GLN A 480 -30.42 28.02 -7.86
C GLN A 480 -31.12 28.86 -8.93
N ARG A 481 -31.91 28.21 -9.79
CA ARG A 481 -32.61 28.85 -10.91
C ARG A 481 -33.69 29.79 -10.35
N PRO A 482 -33.64 31.12 -10.60
CA PRO A 482 -34.66 32.04 -10.10
C PRO A 482 -36.05 31.65 -10.62
N GLN A 483 -37.06 31.67 -9.74
CA GLN A 483 -38.45 31.50 -10.16
C GLN A 483 -38.91 32.74 -10.95
N PRO A 484 -39.70 32.58 -12.02
CA PRO A 484 -40.19 33.70 -12.81
C PRO A 484 -41.30 34.45 -12.05
N ALA A 485 -40.94 35.52 -11.34
CA ALA A 485 -41.92 36.48 -10.82
C ALA A 485 -42.72 37.10 -11.99
N ALA A 486 -44.05 37.06 -11.89
CA ALA A 486 -44.92 37.59 -12.92
C ALA A 486 -45.07 39.12 -12.81
N GLN A 487 -45.07 39.79 -13.98
CA GLN A 487 -45.70 41.08 -14.35
C GLN A 487 -44.80 41.82 -15.33
N ARG A 488 -45.34 42.18 -16.50
CA ARG A 488 -44.68 43.00 -17.52
C ARG A 488 -45.68 44.02 -18.07
N PRO A 489 -45.50 45.32 -17.82
CA PRO A 489 -46.36 46.34 -18.43
C PRO A 489 -46.10 46.45 -19.94
N PRO A 490 -47.08 46.91 -20.73
CA PRO A 490 -46.96 46.99 -22.18
C PRO A 490 -46.24 48.26 -22.64
N SER A 491 -45.48 48.15 -23.72
CA SER A 491 -45.17 49.27 -24.61
C SER A 491 -45.27 48.79 -26.06
N ALA A 492 -45.80 49.64 -26.93
CA ALA A 492 -45.89 49.40 -28.36
C ALA A 492 -44.87 50.28 -29.09
N GLN A 493 -44.26 49.78 -30.15
CA GLN A 493 -44.20 50.50 -31.43
C GLN A 493 -43.71 49.61 -32.59
N GLU A 494 -44.44 49.73 -33.70
CA GLU A 494 -44.00 49.72 -35.11
C GLU A 494 -43.08 48.62 -35.66
N ARG A 495 -43.63 47.88 -36.64
CA ARG A 495 -42.90 47.13 -37.67
C ARG A 495 -42.54 48.04 -38.85
N PRO A 496 -41.48 47.69 -39.60
CA PRO A 496 -41.60 47.64 -41.07
C PRO A 496 -41.75 46.22 -41.66
N GLN A 497 -42.26 46.15 -42.89
CA GLN A 497 -42.14 45.03 -43.84
C GLN A 497 -41.31 45.56 -45.06
N ALA A 498 -40.86 44.82 -46.08
CA ALA A 498 -40.93 43.40 -46.45
C ALA A 498 -39.50 42.96 -46.93
N ALA A 499 -39.16 42.18 -47.97
CA ALA A 499 -39.86 41.43 -49.05
C ALA A 499 -38.91 40.30 -49.59
N GLY A 500 -39.26 39.63 -50.70
CA GLY A 500 -38.36 38.73 -51.45
C GLY A 500 -38.54 37.23 -51.11
N GLN A 501 -39.57 36.57 -51.66
CA GLN A 501 -39.53 35.79 -52.93
C GLN A 501 -38.68 34.51 -52.89
N ARG A 502 -39.32 33.38 -53.26
CA ARG A 502 -38.78 32.01 -53.23
C ARG A 502 -39.20 31.24 -54.49
N PRO A 503 -38.26 30.82 -55.36
CA PRO A 503 -38.50 29.83 -56.41
C PRO A 503 -38.45 28.36 -55.89
N PRO A 504 -38.96 27.38 -56.66
CA PRO A 504 -39.27 26.03 -56.14
C PRO A 504 -38.19 24.96 -56.43
N ALA A 505 -38.48 23.73 -55.99
CA ALA A 505 -37.64 22.54 -56.17
C ALA A 505 -38.06 21.69 -57.38
N ALA A 506 -37.16 20.82 -57.88
CA ALA A 506 -37.44 19.42 -58.25
C ALA A 506 -36.22 18.71 -58.90
N GLN A 507 -36.11 17.38 -58.69
CA GLN A 507 -35.43 16.40 -59.56
C GLN A 507 -33.88 16.54 -59.69
N GLN A 508 -33.09 15.53 -60.06
CA GLN A 508 -33.36 14.16 -60.55
C GLN A 508 -32.21 13.20 -60.09
N ARG A 509 -32.41 11.87 -60.15
CA ARG A 509 -31.32 10.86 -60.04
C ARG A 509 -30.78 10.50 -61.42
N PRO A 510 -29.49 10.16 -61.53
CA PRO A 510 -28.99 9.14 -62.47
C PRO A 510 -28.77 7.78 -61.78
N ALA A 511 -28.72 6.71 -62.57
CA ALA A 511 -28.29 5.37 -62.13
C ALA A 511 -26.86 5.08 -62.62
N ALA A 512 -26.33 3.91 -62.27
CA ALA A 512 -24.95 3.51 -62.59
C ALA A 512 -24.80 2.98 -64.03
N GLU A 513 -23.64 3.24 -64.65
CA GLU A 513 -22.89 2.22 -65.40
C GLU A 513 -21.44 2.66 -65.70
N GLN A 514 -20.70 1.79 -66.40
CA GLN A 514 -19.33 1.94 -66.93
C GLN A 514 -18.16 1.81 -65.93
N ARG A 515 -17.20 0.93 -66.30
CA ARG A 515 -16.07 0.44 -65.49
C ARG A 515 -14.84 0.23 -66.38
N PRO A 516 -13.71 0.91 -66.13
CA PRO A 516 -12.41 0.54 -66.72
C PRO A 516 -11.75 -0.64 -65.97
N PRO A 517 -10.86 -1.42 -66.62
CA PRO A 517 -10.24 -2.60 -66.04
C PRO A 517 -9.04 -2.28 -65.12
N ALA A 518 -8.65 -3.25 -64.30
CA ALA A 518 -7.41 -3.21 -63.52
C ALA A 518 -6.24 -3.80 -64.32
N PRO A 519 -5.01 -3.30 -64.15
CA PRO A 519 -3.80 -3.96 -64.64
C PRO A 519 -3.31 -5.01 -63.62
N GLU A 520 -3.19 -6.26 -64.04
CA GLU A 520 -2.41 -7.25 -63.31
C GLU A 520 -0.92 -7.01 -63.53
N GLN A 521 -0.12 -7.01 -62.45
CA GLN A 521 1.23 -7.57 -62.48
C GLN A 521 1.77 -7.80 -61.06
N ARG A 522 2.40 -8.96 -60.85
CA ARG A 522 2.86 -9.45 -59.55
C ARG A 522 4.30 -9.96 -59.68
N PRO A 523 5.31 -9.24 -59.16
CA PRO A 523 6.68 -9.75 -59.10
C PRO A 523 6.77 -10.94 -58.13
N ALA A 524 7.56 -11.94 -58.48
CA ALA A 524 7.84 -13.09 -57.60
C ALA A 524 9.00 -12.78 -56.65
N ALA A 525 8.91 -13.30 -55.41
CA ALA A 525 9.99 -13.20 -54.43
C ALA A 525 11.11 -14.21 -54.72
N GLY A 526 12.04 -13.85 -55.61
CA GLY A 526 13.31 -14.56 -55.80
C GLY A 526 14.25 -14.33 -54.62
N ALA A 527 14.90 -15.38 -54.13
CA ALA A 527 15.77 -15.30 -52.95
C ALA A 527 17.18 -14.79 -53.26
N GLN A 528 17.74 -13.96 -52.39
CA GLN A 528 19.19 -13.82 -52.20
C GLN A 528 19.52 -13.25 -50.81
N ARG A 529 20.44 -13.91 -50.09
CA ARG A 529 21.02 -13.46 -48.82
C ARG A 529 22.32 -12.68 -49.10
N PRO A 530 22.50 -11.47 -48.56
CA PRO A 530 23.84 -10.89 -48.40
C PRO A 530 24.64 -11.66 -47.32
N PRO A 531 25.98 -11.74 -47.43
CA PRO A 531 26.82 -12.49 -46.49
C PRO A 531 27.11 -11.72 -45.20
N VAL A 532 27.39 -12.45 -44.12
CA VAL A 532 27.93 -11.88 -42.87
C VAL A 532 29.45 -11.72 -43.02
N ALA A 533 29.92 -10.49 -43.19
CA ALA A 533 31.31 -10.11 -42.94
C ALA A 533 31.38 -9.46 -41.55
N GLY A 534 32.25 -9.99 -40.68
CA GLY A 534 32.25 -9.62 -39.26
C GLY A 534 33.33 -8.63 -38.87
N GLN A 535 33.16 -8.01 -37.70
CA GLN A 535 34.25 -7.71 -36.77
C GLN A 535 33.74 -7.91 -35.34
N ARG A 536 34.57 -8.53 -34.50
CA ARG A 536 34.26 -8.89 -33.11
C ARG A 536 34.94 -7.88 -32.19
N PRO A 537 34.21 -7.05 -31.43
CA PRO A 537 34.83 -6.18 -30.43
C PRO A 537 35.65 -7.03 -29.45
N GLN A 538 36.89 -6.62 -29.19
CA GLN A 538 37.74 -7.28 -28.20
C GLN A 538 37.28 -6.90 -26.78
N GLN A 539 37.61 -7.75 -25.81
CA GLN A 539 37.33 -7.47 -24.40
C GLN A 539 38.09 -6.21 -23.95
N PRO A 540 37.47 -5.30 -23.17
CA PRO A 540 38.22 -4.27 -22.48
C PRO A 540 39.15 -4.92 -21.44
N ALA A 541 40.39 -4.42 -21.37
CA ALA A 541 41.41 -4.93 -20.45
C ALA A 541 40.98 -4.76 -18.97
N PRO A 542 41.44 -5.62 -18.05
CA PRO A 542 41.12 -5.51 -16.62
C PRO A 542 41.59 -4.18 -16.04
N ARG A 543 40.78 -3.60 -15.15
CA ARG A 543 41.12 -2.36 -14.43
C ARG A 543 42.39 -2.56 -13.57
N PRO A 544 43.26 -1.55 -13.44
CA PRO A 544 44.41 -1.62 -12.55
C PRO A 544 43.95 -1.73 -11.08
N VAL A 545 44.61 -2.61 -10.33
CA VAL A 545 44.39 -2.79 -8.89
C VAL A 545 44.87 -1.54 -8.15
N ARG A 546 44.03 -0.94 -7.30
CA ARG A 546 44.47 0.09 -6.35
C ARG A 546 45.33 -0.55 -5.27
N GLN A 547 46.57 -0.10 -5.14
CA GLN A 547 47.37 -0.35 -3.94
C GLN A 547 46.74 0.37 -2.72
N PRO A 548 46.84 -0.19 -1.51
CA PRO A 548 46.43 0.52 -0.30
C PRO A 548 47.42 1.67 0.01
N ALA A 549 46.89 2.83 0.42
CA ALA A 549 47.70 3.91 0.95
C ALA A 549 48.16 3.58 2.40
N PRO A 550 49.36 4.02 2.82
CA PRO A 550 49.93 3.65 4.11
C PRO A 550 49.27 4.36 5.31
N HIS A 551 49.44 3.80 6.50
CA HIS A 551 49.00 4.38 7.77
C HIS A 551 49.62 5.77 8.04
N SER A 552 48.81 6.68 8.57
CA SER A 552 49.25 7.87 9.30
C SER A 552 48.88 7.75 10.78
N ALA A 553 49.67 8.38 11.67
CA ALA A 553 49.68 8.06 13.09
C ALA A 553 48.65 8.82 13.95
N THR A 554 48.30 8.21 15.07
CA THR A 554 47.59 8.83 16.21
C THR A 554 48.41 9.94 16.89
N PRO A 555 47.78 11.01 17.39
CA PRO A 555 48.27 11.77 18.52
C PRO A 555 47.50 11.44 19.81
N ASN A 556 48.26 11.34 20.90
CA ASN A 556 47.87 11.05 22.28
C ASN A 556 46.76 11.95 22.87
N GLY A 557 46.16 11.49 23.99
CA GLY A 557 45.84 12.41 25.09
C GLY A 557 44.59 12.10 25.92
N ARG A 558 44.72 11.34 27.02
CA ARG A 558 43.79 11.44 28.15
C ARG A 558 44.13 12.67 28.98
N PRO A 559 43.20 13.58 29.28
CA PRO A 559 43.26 14.39 30.48
C PRO A 559 42.87 13.53 31.70
N VAL A 560 43.66 13.57 32.76
CA VAL A 560 43.24 13.15 34.10
C VAL A 560 43.15 14.41 34.95
N THR A 561 42.01 14.65 35.58
CA THR A 561 41.83 15.71 36.58
C THR A 561 41.11 15.17 37.83
N PRO A 562 41.40 15.70 39.03
CA PRO A 562 41.18 14.98 40.28
C PRO A 562 39.87 15.34 41.00
N GLY A 563 39.50 14.52 41.98
CA GLY A 563 38.38 14.79 42.87
C GLY A 563 38.68 15.75 44.02
N ARG A 564 37.63 16.43 44.49
CA ARG A 564 37.46 17.11 45.79
C ARG A 564 35.99 16.93 46.15
N SER A 565 35.62 16.19 47.21
CA SER A 565 35.71 16.50 48.65
C SER A 565 34.57 17.39 49.16
N SER A 566 33.72 16.81 50.03
CA SER A 566 32.85 17.46 51.04
C SER A 566 31.96 18.63 50.60
N ASN A 567 30.65 18.40 50.52
CA ASN A 567 29.81 18.34 51.74
C ASN A 567 28.63 17.38 51.53
#